data_AF-A0A2T4MX73-F1
#
_entry.id   AF-A0A2T4MX73-F1
#
_cell.length_a   1.000
_cell.length_b   1.000
_cell.length_c   1.000
_cell.angle_alpha   90.00
_cell.angle_beta   90.00
_cell.angle_gamma   90.00
#
_symmetry.space_group_name_H-M   'P 1'
#
loop_
_entity.id
_entity.type
_entity.pdbx_description
1 polymer ?
#
loop_
_entity_poly.entity_id
_entity_poly.type
_entity_poly.pdbx_seq_one_letter_code
_entity_poly.pdbx_strand_id
1 'polypeptide(L)'
;MEQGSNFEFLTPEFQDKFWGSLDPDVRLFFDRFETKENWTYKYSEIPHLFQSMSEALPTITNSDNISSSKDVLHSLIVLLSSLPLRECIYAIGWLDKNIRGEYEIGWGVALYMEAESIYQEEPESDIHLHAKVIRDRVRVTIQSTLSSELFCNINAMGDFI
;
A
#
# COMPACT_ATOMS: atom_id res chain seq x y z
N MET A 1 -3.73 24.71 16.51
CA MET A 1 -4.76 24.26 15.55
C MET A 1 -4.37 24.78 14.18
N GLU A 2 -3.55 24.04 13.45
CA GLU A 2 -3.29 24.34 12.04
C GLU A 2 -4.36 23.60 11.22
N GLN A 3 -5.33 24.36 10.73
CA GLN A 3 -6.34 23.91 9.78
C GLN A 3 -5.78 24.07 8.37
N GLY A 4 -5.90 23.03 7.54
CA GLY A 4 -5.78 23.14 6.08
C GLY A 4 -4.48 22.65 5.45
N SER A 5 -3.94 21.49 5.85
CA SER A 5 -3.01 20.77 4.97
C SER A 5 -3.84 20.05 3.90
N ASN A 6 -3.82 20.56 2.66
CA ASN A 6 -4.28 19.79 1.49
C ASN A 6 -3.37 18.56 1.41
N PHE A 7 -3.85 17.41 1.88
CA PHE A 7 -3.09 16.17 1.79
C PHE A 7 -3.13 15.72 0.33
N GLU A 8 -2.07 16.02 -0.41
CA GLU A 8 -1.96 15.71 -1.85
C GLU A 8 -0.93 14.60 -2.11
N PHE A 9 -0.86 13.62 -1.21
CA PHE A 9 0.17 12.59 -1.27
C PHE A 9 -0.08 11.51 -2.33
N LEU A 10 -1.26 11.47 -2.95
CA LEU A 10 -1.55 10.56 -4.08
C LEU A 10 -1.45 11.28 -5.45
N THR A 11 -0.91 12.49 -5.50
CA THR A 11 -0.66 13.19 -6.77
C THR A 11 0.55 12.60 -7.50
N PRO A 12 0.58 12.63 -8.85
CA PRO A 12 1.73 12.17 -9.62
C PRO A 12 3.05 12.84 -9.23
N GLU A 13 3.01 14.16 -9.00
CA GLU A 13 4.18 14.95 -8.61
C GLU A 13 4.72 14.52 -7.24
N PHE A 14 3.83 14.26 -6.28
CA PHE A 14 4.24 13.77 -4.97
C PHE A 14 4.81 12.35 -5.07
N GLN A 15 4.12 11.45 -5.77
CA GLN A 15 4.53 10.06 -5.91
C GLN A 15 5.91 9.95 -6.57
N ASP A 16 6.15 10.66 -7.67
CA ASP A 16 7.45 10.65 -8.35
C ASP A 16 8.56 11.17 -7.42
N LYS A 17 8.31 12.27 -6.70
CA LYS A 17 9.27 12.84 -5.75
C LYS A 17 9.54 11.89 -4.57
N PHE A 18 8.51 11.27 -4.01
CA PHE A 18 8.64 10.37 -2.88
C PHE A 18 9.45 9.14 -3.26
N TRP A 19 9.02 8.42 -4.31
CA TRP A 19 9.69 7.18 -4.72
C TRP A 19 11.09 7.43 -5.27
N GLY A 20 11.31 8.55 -5.96
CA GLY A 20 12.63 8.97 -6.43
C GLY A 20 13.59 9.43 -5.32
N SER A 21 13.10 9.62 -4.09
CA SER A 21 13.94 9.96 -2.93
C SER A 21 14.44 8.75 -2.14
N LEU A 22 13.96 7.53 -2.46
CA LEU A 22 14.40 6.30 -1.80
C LEU A 22 15.71 5.78 -2.41
N ASP A 23 16.53 5.15 -1.57
CA ASP A 23 17.76 4.47 -1.97
C ASP A 23 17.72 3.00 -1.50
N PRO A 24 17.74 2.01 -2.41
CA PRO A 24 17.81 2.14 -3.86
C PRO A 24 16.51 2.68 -4.50
N ASP A 25 16.64 3.26 -5.70
CA ASP A 25 15.48 3.68 -6.50
C ASP A 25 14.66 2.45 -6.96
N VAL A 26 13.49 2.27 -6.35
CA VAL A 26 12.58 1.14 -6.60
C VAL A 26 11.54 1.44 -7.70
N ARG A 27 11.55 2.63 -8.31
CA ARG A 27 10.52 3.00 -9.31
C ARG A 27 10.51 2.06 -10.51
N LEU A 28 11.67 1.71 -11.05
CA LEU A 28 11.79 0.77 -12.16
C LEU A 28 11.23 -0.62 -11.83
N PHE A 29 11.33 -1.02 -10.57
CA PHE A 29 10.74 -2.27 -10.11
C PHE A 29 9.21 -2.15 -10.16
N PHE A 30 8.62 -1.13 -9.54
CA PHE A 30 7.16 -0.94 -9.52
C PHE A 30 6.55 -0.66 -10.89
N ASP A 31 7.22 0.10 -11.76
CA ASP A 31 6.75 0.39 -13.13
C ASP A 31 6.49 -0.91 -13.94
N ARG A 32 7.32 -1.95 -13.72
CA ARG A 32 7.13 -3.25 -14.40
C ARG A 32 5.85 -3.97 -13.97
N PHE A 33 5.40 -3.77 -12.74
CA PHE A 33 4.13 -4.33 -12.26
C PHE A 33 2.96 -3.45 -12.70
N GLU A 34 3.02 -2.14 -12.49
CA GLU A 34 1.94 -1.22 -12.83
C GLU A 34 1.58 -1.23 -14.33
N THR A 35 2.56 -1.40 -15.21
CA THR A 35 2.30 -1.56 -16.66
C THR A 35 1.45 -2.79 -17.02
N LYS A 36 1.28 -3.73 -16.09
CA LYS A 36 0.40 -4.90 -16.21
C LYS A 36 -0.95 -4.71 -15.49
N GLU A 37 -1.11 -3.66 -14.70
CA GLU A 37 -2.32 -3.35 -13.94
C GLU A 37 -3.31 -2.50 -14.75
N ASN A 38 -3.85 -3.07 -15.83
CA ASN A 38 -4.82 -2.42 -16.71
C ASN A 38 -6.23 -2.23 -16.10
N TRP A 39 -6.41 -2.64 -14.85
CA TRP A 39 -7.66 -2.66 -14.10
C TRP A 39 -7.69 -1.62 -12.97
N THR A 40 -6.61 -0.86 -12.79
CA THR A 40 -6.51 0.22 -11.80
C THR A 40 -7.00 1.54 -12.39
N TYR A 41 -7.50 2.42 -11.54
CA TYR A 41 -7.79 3.80 -11.93
C TYR A 41 -6.51 4.60 -11.95
N LYS A 42 -6.33 5.47 -12.95
CA LYS A 42 -5.20 6.40 -12.99
C LYS A 42 -5.64 7.79 -12.55
N TYR A 43 -4.70 8.54 -11.96
CA TYR A 43 -4.94 9.93 -11.57
C TYR A 43 -5.43 10.78 -12.75
N SER A 44 -4.88 10.57 -13.95
CA SER A 44 -5.29 11.27 -15.17
C SER A 44 -6.73 10.97 -15.61
N GLU A 45 -7.30 9.84 -15.18
CA GLU A 45 -8.65 9.41 -15.53
C GLU A 45 -9.68 9.91 -14.51
N ILE A 46 -9.36 9.81 -13.21
CA ILE A 46 -10.30 10.11 -12.11
C ILE A 46 -9.58 10.87 -10.97
N PRO A 47 -9.12 12.11 -11.17
CA PRO A 47 -8.30 12.82 -10.18
C PRO A 47 -9.02 13.08 -8.85
N HIS A 48 -10.33 13.29 -8.89
CA HIS A 48 -11.15 13.54 -7.69
C HIS A 48 -11.18 12.33 -6.73
N LEU A 49 -11.04 11.10 -7.24
CA LEU A 49 -10.96 9.89 -6.42
C LEU A 49 -9.69 9.93 -5.55
N PHE A 50 -8.55 10.24 -6.17
CA PHE A 50 -7.25 10.31 -5.50
C PHE A 50 -7.21 11.43 -4.46
N GLN A 51 -7.82 12.58 -4.78
CA GLN A 51 -7.97 13.67 -3.83
C GLN A 51 -8.86 13.24 -2.65
N SER A 52 -10.05 12.69 -2.91
CA SER A 52 -10.97 12.23 -1.86
C SER A 52 -10.33 11.18 -0.96
N MET A 53 -9.52 10.28 -1.54
CA MET A 53 -8.75 9.30 -0.78
C MET A 53 -7.68 9.93 0.09
N SER A 54 -6.94 10.90 -0.44
CA SER A 54 -5.90 11.59 0.33
C SER A 54 -6.48 12.39 1.49
N GLU A 55 -7.71 12.90 1.35
CA GLU A 55 -8.47 13.57 2.40
C GLU A 55 -9.08 12.59 3.41
N ALA A 56 -9.54 11.42 2.95
CA ALA A 56 -10.19 10.44 3.80
C ALA A 56 -9.21 9.64 4.67
N LEU A 57 -8.05 9.22 4.15
CA LEU A 57 -7.09 8.39 4.88
C LEU A 57 -6.68 8.96 6.27
N PRO A 58 -6.43 10.28 6.43
CA PRO A 58 -6.20 10.88 7.75
C PRO A 58 -7.36 10.78 8.73
N THR A 59 -8.60 10.69 8.26
CA THR A 59 -9.75 10.51 9.15
C THR A 59 -9.80 9.08 9.70
N ILE A 60 -9.34 8.11 8.91
CA ILE A 60 -9.33 6.69 9.27
C ILE A 60 -8.29 6.39 10.37
N THR A 61 -7.12 7.05 10.34
CA THR A 61 -6.07 6.85 11.35
C THR A 61 -6.40 7.43 12.73
N ASN A 62 -7.43 8.29 12.82
CA ASN A 62 -7.94 8.81 14.08
C ASN A 62 -9.05 7.93 14.70
N SER A 63 -9.40 6.80 14.08
CA SER A 63 -10.35 5.85 14.64
C SER A 63 -9.68 5.01 15.73
N ASP A 64 -10.23 5.06 16.95
CA ASP A 64 -9.69 4.37 18.15
C ASP A 64 -9.78 2.82 18.08
N ASN A 65 -10.14 2.23 16.93
CA ASN A 65 -10.54 0.83 16.87
C ASN A 65 -10.18 0.11 15.54
N ILE A 66 -8.88 0.08 15.26
CA ILE A 66 -8.28 -0.54 14.05
C ILE A 66 -8.67 -2.02 13.88
N SER A 67 -8.85 -2.75 14.99
CA SER A 67 -9.09 -4.20 15.00
C SER A 67 -10.57 -4.61 15.06
N SER A 68 -11.52 -3.67 15.17
CA SER A 68 -12.92 -4.03 15.43
C SER A 68 -13.93 -3.59 14.37
N SER A 69 -13.52 -2.82 13.35
CA SER A 69 -14.41 -2.51 12.22
C SER A 69 -13.96 -3.24 10.96
N LYS A 70 -14.38 -4.50 10.82
CA LYS A 70 -14.22 -5.28 9.58
C LYS A 70 -14.68 -4.48 8.35
N ASP A 71 -15.76 -3.72 8.49
CA ASP A 71 -16.30 -2.86 7.43
C ASP A 71 -15.29 -1.81 6.93
N VAL A 72 -14.49 -1.23 7.83
CA VAL A 72 -13.43 -0.28 7.45
C VAL A 72 -12.31 -0.99 6.70
N LEU A 73 -11.88 -2.16 7.17
CA LEU A 73 -10.86 -2.96 6.48
C LEU A 73 -11.35 -3.39 5.09
N HIS A 74 -12.59 -3.84 4.96
CA HIS A 74 -13.18 -4.24 3.68
C HIS A 74 -13.25 -3.06 2.72
N SER A 75 -13.70 -1.89 3.20
CA SER A 75 -13.76 -0.67 2.41
C SER A 75 -12.37 -0.23 1.94
N LEU A 76 -11.37 -0.29 2.83
CA LEU A 76 -9.98 0.01 2.49
C LEU A 76 -9.42 -0.99 1.48
N ILE A 77 -9.70 -2.28 1.61
CA ILE A 77 -9.24 -3.31 0.66
C ILE A 77 -9.75 -2.99 -0.75
N VAL A 78 -11.05 -2.72 -0.91
CA VAL A 78 -11.63 -2.36 -2.21
C VAL A 78 -10.99 -1.10 -2.76
N LEU A 79 -10.93 -0.04 -1.94
CA LEU A 79 -10.41 1.26 -2.33
C LEU A 79 -8.92 1.19 -2.74
N LEU A 80 -8.07 0.66 -1.88
CA LEU A 80 -6.62 0.55 -2.11
C LEU A 80 -6.29 -0.39 -3.28
N SER A 81 -7.07 -1.46 -3.46
CA SER A 81 -6.83 -2.37 -4.57
C SER A 81 -7.00 -1.63 -5.90
N SER A 82 -7.97 -0.73 -6.01
CA SER A 82 -8.27 0.01 -7.24
C SER A 82 -7.23 1.06 -7.65
N LEU A 83 -6.31 1.42 -6.75
CA LEU A 83 -5.20 2.31 -7.03
C LEU A 83 -4.07 1.59 -7.79
N PRO A 84 -3.21 2.30 -8.53
CA PRO A 84 -1.95 1.74 -9.00
C PRO A 84 -1.06 1.34 -7.83
N LEU A 85 -0.12 0.42 -8.08
CA LEU A 85 0.71 -0.21 -7.06
C LEU A 85 1.41 0.80 -6.13
N ARG A 86 2.05 1.83 -6.67
CA ARG A 86 2.80 2.83 -5.90
C ARG A 86 1.90 3.57 -4.94
N GLU A 87 0.79 4.11 -5.42
CA GLU A 87 -0.19 4.81 -4.59
C GLU A 87 -0.79 3.89 -3.52
N CYS A 88 -1.07 2.63 -3.88
CA CYS A 88 -1.53 1.60 -2.94
C CYS A 88 -0.51 1.35 -1.82
N ILE A 89 0.74 1.02 -2.16
CA ILE A 89 1.78 0.71 -1.19
C ILE A 89 2.12 1.95 -0.35
N TYR A 90 2.18 3.12 -0.97
CA TYR A 90 2.37 4.37 -0.25
C TYR A 90 1.25 4.60 0.76
N ALA A 91 -0.01 4.46 0.36
CA ALA A 91 -1.16 4.66 1.23
C ALA A 91 -1.15 3.70 2.42
N ILE A 92 -0.81 2.43 2.20
CA ILE A 92 -0.64 1.44 3.27
C ILE A 92 0.47 1.87 4.24
N GLY A 93 1.65 2.23 3.72
CA GLY A 93 2.76 2.69 4.55
C GLY A 93 2.46 3.99 5.30
N TRP A 94 1.67 4.88 4.69
CA TRP A 94 1.21 6.12 5.31
C TRP A 94 0.26 5.84 6.47
N LEU A 95 -0.72 4.94 6.29
CA LEU A 95 -1.64 4.51 7.35
C LEU A 95 -0.87 3.93 8.54
N ASP A 96 0.10 3.05 8.25
CA ASP A 96 0.93 2.38 9.27
C ASP A 96 1.76 3.39 10.07
N LYS A 97 2.41 4.35 9.39
CA LYS A 97 3.21 5.39 10.02
C LYS A 97 2.40 6.36 10.88
N ASN A 98 1.15 6.62 10.51
CA ASN A 98 0.28 7.61 11.17
C ASN A 98 -0.70 6.99 12.16
N ILE A 99 -0.47 5.73 12.54
CA ILE A 99 -1.23 5.06 13.59
C ILE A 99 -1.08 5.82 14.92
N ARG A 100 -2.18 6.12 15.60
CA ARG A 100 -2.19 6.86 16.88
C ARG A 100 -2.66 5.97 18.02
N GLY A 101 -1.76 5.57 18.92
CA GLY A 101 -2.09 4.78 20.10
C GLY A 101 -1.19 3.57 20.28
N GLU A 102 -1.36 2.85 21.39
CA GLU A 102 -0.64 1.61 21.70
C GLU A 102 -1.30 0.41 21.01
N TYR A 103 -1.30 0.39 19.69
CA TYR A 103 -1.78 -0.78 18.94
C TYR A 103 -0.67 -1.82 18.80
N GLU A 104 -1.00 -3.08 19.07
CA GLU A 104 -0.08 -4.21 18.89
C GLU A 104 0.19 -4.49 17.39
N ILE A 105 -0.73 -4.10 16.50
CA ILE A 105 -0.71 -4.43 15.08
C ILE A 105 -0.98 -3.18 14.23
N GLY A 106 -0.09 -2.91 13.28
CA GLY A 106 -0.21 -1.82 12.31
C GLY A 106 -1.26 -2.07 11.21
N TRP A 107 -1.70 -1.00 10.53
CA TRP A 107 -2.66 -1.08 9.42
C TRP A 107 -2.19 -1.99 8.29
N GLY A 108 -0.90 -2.00 7.98
CA GLY A 108 -0.38 -2.86 6.92
C GLY A 108 -0.59 -4.35 7.22
N VAL A 109 -0.37 -4.75 8.47
CA VAL A 109 -0.56 -6.13 8.92
C VAL A 109 -2.06 -6.46 9.02
N ALA A 110 -2.87 -5.56 9.56
CA ALA A 110 -4.32 -5.75 9.67
C ALA A 110 -4.97 -5.94 8.29
N LEU A 111 -4.64 -5.09 7.32
CA LEU A 111 -5.13 -5.19 5.94
C LEU A 111 -4.68 -6.49 5.28
N TYR A 112 -3.42 -6.89 5.48
CA TYR A 112 -2.90 -8.14 4.92
C TYR A 112 -3.61 -9.37 5.50
N MET A 113 -3.80 -9.43 6.83
CA MET A 113 -4.45 -10.56 7.49
C MET A 113 -5.91 -10.70 7.07
N GLU A 114 -6.65 -9.59 7.03
CA GLU A 114 -8.06 -9.61 6.58
C GLU A 114 -8.15 -10.01 5.10
N ALA A 115 -7.28 -9.46 4.25
CA ALA A 115 -7.23 -9.82 2.83
C ALA A 115 -6.88 -11.31 2.61
N GLU A 116 -5.97 -11.88 3.40
CA GLU A 116 -5.69 -13.32 3.35
C GLU A 116 -6.91 -14.14 3.78
N SER A 117 -7.59 -13.76 4.87
CA SER A 117 -8.77 -14.48 5.35
C SER A 117 -9.88 -14.49 4.31
N ILE A 118 -10.25 -13.33 3.75
CA ILE A 118 -11.26 -13.24 2.67
C ILE A 118 -10.85 -14.08 1.46
N TYR A 119 -9.57 -14.04 1.06
CA TYR A 119 -9.09 -14.81 -0.08
C TYR A 119 -9.16 -16.33 0.14
N GLN A 120 -8.93 -16.81 1.37
CA GLN A 120 -8.96 -18.25 1.66
C GLN A 120 -10.37 -18.77 1.96
N GLU A 121 -11.18 -17.97 2.64
CA GLU A 121 -12.42 -18.43 3.28
C GLU A 121 -13.68 -17.99 2.52
N GLU A 122 -13.60 -16.93 1.71
CA GLU A 122 -14.76 -16.31 1.05
C GLU A 122 -14.59 -16.21 -0.48
N PRO A 123 -14.48 -17.33 -1.23
CA PRO A 123 -14.26 -17.32 -2.68
C PRO A 123 -15.39 -16.69 -3.51
N GLU A 124 -16.62 -16.72 -3.00
CA GLU A 124 -17.81 -16.18 -3.67
C GLU A 124 -18.13 -14.73 -3.26
N SER A 125 -17.29 -14.12 -2.42
CA SER A 125 -17.49 -12.74 -1.95
C SER A 125 -17.15 -11.73 -3.04
N ASP A 126 -17.95 -10.66 -3.16
CA ASP A 126 -17.72 -9.58 -4.13
C ASP A 126 -16.35 -8.91 -3.95
N ILE A 127 -15.79 -8.97 -2.72
CA ILE A 127 -14.49 -8.39 -2.39
C ILE A 127 -13.33 -9.38 -2.54
N HIS A 128 -13.56 -10.63 -2.93
CA HIS A 128 -12.54 -11.67 -3.02
C HIS A 128 -11.37 -11.29 -3.93
N LEU A 129 -11.66 -10.74 -5.12
CA LEU A 129 -10.62 -10.31 -6.06
C LEU A 129 -9.83 -9.10 -5.53
N HIS A 130 -10.50 -8.18 -4.84
CA HIS A 130 -9.86 -7.02 -4.21
C HIS A 130 -8.92 -7.46 -3.08
N ALA A 131 -9.35 -8.41 -2.25
CA ALA A 131 -8.53 -9.03 -1.21
C ALA A 131 -7.29 -9.70 -1.79
N LYS A 132 -7.46 -10.49 -2.87
CA LYS A 132 -6.34 -11.12 -3.58
C LYS A 132 -5.29 -10.08 -4.03
N VAL A 133 -5.74 -8.97 -4.62
CA VAL A 133 -4.85 -7.89 -5.07
C VAL A 133 -4.01 -7.34 -3.92
N ILE A 134 -4.64 -6.94 -2.82
CA ILE A 134 -3.94 -6.35 -1.67
C ILE A 134 -2.92 -7.34 -1.10
N ARG A 135 -3.37 -8.58 -0.88
CA ARG A 135 -2.53 -9.67 -0.43
C ARG A 135 -1.29 -9.85 -1.31
N ASP A 136 -1.49 -9.99 -2.63
CA ASP A 136 -0.40 -10.26 -3.55
C ASP A 136 0.58 -9.08 -3.65
N ARG A 137 0.08 -7.84 -3.65
CA ARG A 137 0.91 -6.62 -3.65
C ARG A 137 1.79 -6.52 -2.40
N VAL A 138 1.23 -6.78 -1.22
CA VAL A 138 2.01 -6.79 0.04
C VAL A 138 3.04 -7.92 0.01
N ARG A 139 2.67 -9.13 -0.41
CA ARG A 139 3.61 -10.27 -0.49
C ARG A 139 4.77 -10.01 -1.45
N VAL A 140 4.49 -9.49 -2.65
CA VAL A 140 5.53 -9.17 -3.62
C VAL A 140 6.48 -8.11 -3.08
N THR A 141 5.97 -7.09 -2.40
CA THR A 141 6.80 -6.02 -1.81
C THR A 141 7.72 -6.58 -0.72
N ILE A 142 7.20 -7.41 0.19
CA ILE A 142 7.99 -8.06 1.24
C ILE A 142 9.03 -9.01 0.64
N GLN A 143 8.63 -9.87 -0.30
CA GLN A 143 9.52 -10.83 -0.95
C GLN A 143 10.66 -10.15 -1.70
N SER A 144 10.37 -9.02 -2.34
CA SER A 144 11.36 -8.24 -3.08
C SER A 144 12.36 -7.57 -2.16
N THR A 145 11.89 -7.04 -1.02
CA THR A 145 12.74 -6.48 0.04
C THR A 145 13.68 -7.54 0.60
N LEU A 146 13.12 -8.68 1.04
CA LEU A 146 13.91 -9.79 1.56
C LEU A 146 14.91 -10.33 0.53
N SER A 147 14.51 -10.44 -0.74
CA SER A 147 15.41 -10.87 -1.81
C SER A 147 16.55 -9.87 -2.00
N SER A 148 16.24 -8.57 -2.01
CA SER A 148 17.26 -7.52 -2.10
C SER A 148 18.24 -7.61 -0.93
N GLU A 149 17.77 -7.73 0.30
CA GLU A 149 18.62 -7.87 1.49
C GLU A 149 19.50 -9.12 1.44
N LEU A 150 18.93 -10.26 1.02
CA LEU A 150 19.68 -11.51 0.87
C LEU A 150 20.80 -11.36 -0.15
N PHE A 151 20.54 -10.78 -1.32
CA PHE A 151 21.54 -10.71 -2.40
C PHE A 151 22.49 -9.51 -2.31
N CYS A 152 22.10 -8.41 -1.67
CA CYS A 152 22.99 -7.26 -1.42
C CYS A 152 24.03 -7.55 -0.32
N ASN A 153 23.71 -8.41 0.65
CA ASN A 153 24.61 -8.76 1.75
C ASN A 153 25.48 -9.99 1.47
N ILE A 154 25.26 -10.69 0.35
CA ILE A 154 26.16 -11.75 -0.10
C ILE A 154 27.28 -11.09 -0.91
N ASN A 155 28.44 -10.90 -0.30
CA ASN A 155 29.71 -10.78 -1.04
C ASN A 155 29.98 -12.13 -1.74
N ALA A 156 29.33 -12.35 -2.87
CA ALA A 156 29.51 -13.54 -3.70
C ALA A 156 30.87 -13.55 -4.42
N MET A 157 31.63 -12.47 -4.33
CA MET A 157 33.06 -12.48 -4.61
C MET A 157 33.78 -12.81 -3.30
N GLY A 158 33.85 -14.10 -3.01
CA GLY A 158 34.93 -14.61 -2.18
C GLY A 158 36.26 -14.13 -2.76
N ASP A 159 37.17 -13.73 -1.88
CA ASP A 159 38.56 -13.48 -2.19
C ASP A 159 39.11 -14.61 -3.07
N PHE A 160 39.26 -14.32 -4.36
CA PHE A 160 40.24 -15.01 -5.19
C PHE A 160 41.55 -14.24 -5.03
N ILE A 161 42.27 -14.52 -3.94
CA ILE A 161 43.72 -14.32 -3.84
C ILE A 161 44.34 -15.68 -3.55
#